data_AF-A0A0Q0Y3V7-F1
#
_entry.id   AF-A0A0Q0Y3V7-F1
#
_cell.length_a   1.000
_cell.length_b   1.000
_cell.length_c   1.000
_cell.angle_alpha   90.00
_cell.angle_beta   90.00
_cell.angle_gamma   90.00
#
_symmetry.space_group_name_H-M   'P 1'
#
loop_
_entity.id
_entity.type
_entity.pdbx_description
1 polymer ?
#
loop_
_entity_poly.entity_id
_entity_poly.type
_entity_poly.pdbx_seq_one_letter_code
_entity_poly.pdbx_strand_id
1 'polypeptide(L)'
;MTSTTTKKVVLITGANKGIGFASATSFARDGHTVLLGARNPRLGGPAAAALAQRGLDVTFVHLDVTDESTIAQAAAFIDAEYGHLDVLVNNAGITRDRRRPPSELPVTALREIYDTNVFGVVAVTNAMIPLLRRSRSGFVGNVSSGLGTVAFLASPDPALESYAQLLGYNSSKAALNAITLVYARHLRADGITVNALSPGFCATDLNGHTGHDTAEEGGARIAAQVLTRHEDGSGVFLSENGGTYPW
;
A
#
# COMPACT_ATOMS: atom_id res chain seq x y z
N MET A 1 19.36 -4.51 -24.37
CA MET A 1 19.72 -5.54 -23.37
C MET A 1 18.60 -5.57 -22.34
N THR A 2 17.74 -6.57 -22.39
CA THR A 2 16.71 -6.78 -21.37
C THR A 2 17.42 -7.12 -20.07
N SER A 3 17.47 -6.16 -19.14
CA SER A 3 17.84 -6.43 -17.76
C SER A 3 16.93 -7.57 -17.27
N THR A 4 17.51 -8.74 -16.98
CA THR A 4 16.76 -9.86 -16.40
C THR A 4 16.40 -9.45 -14.98
N THR A 5 15.25 -8.81 -14.82
CA THR A 5 14.67 -8.53 -13.51
C THR A 5 14.53 -9.85 -12.77
N THR A 6 15.17 -9.95 -11.60
CA THR A 6 15.03 -11.13 -10.76
C THR A 6 13.56 -11.21 -10.33
N LYS A 7 12.92 -12.35 -10.58
CA LYS A 7 11.55 -12.62 -10.16
C LYS A 7 11.45 -12.46 -8.64
N LYS A 8 10.41 -11.73 -8.18
CA LYS A 8 10.19 -11.39 -6.76
C LYS A 8 8.84 -11.92 -6.31
N VAL A 9 8.71 -12.22 -5.02
CA VAL A 9 7.42 -12.52 -4.37
C VAL A 9 6.87 -11.24 -3.74
N VAL A 10 5.71 -10.79 -4.21
CA VAL A 10 5.12 -9.50 -3.87
C VAL A 10 3.74 -9.69 -3.23
N LEU A 11 3.58 -9.33 -1.96
CA LEU A 11 2.28 -9.28 -1.28
C LEU A 11 1.69 -7.88 -1.38
N ILE A 12 0.45 -7.76 -1.86
CA ILE A 12 -0.28 -6.49 -1.94
C ILE A 12 -1.58 -6.61 -1.17
N THR A 13 -1.76 -5.80 -0.12
CA THR A 13 -3.00 -5.79 0.67
C THR A 13 -4.09 -4.97 -0.03
N GLY A 14 -5.37 -5.36 0.11
CA GLY A 14 -6.49 -4.65 -0.51
C GLY A 14 -6.47 -4.65 -2.04
N ALA A 15 -5.98 -5.73 -2.65
CA ALA A 15 -5.66 -5.80 -4.07
C ALA A 15 -6.78 -6.36 -4.96
N ASN A 16 -8.00 -6.49 -4.46
CA ASN A 16 -9.14 -6.97 -5.25
C ASN A 16 -9.79 -5.91 -6.15
N LYS A 17 -9.42 -4.62 -6.01
CA LYS A 17 -9.91 -3.52 -6.85
C LYS A 17 -9.00 -2.29 -6.76
N GLY A 18 -9.31 -1.27 -7.57
CA GLY A 18 -8.64 0.04 -7.53
C GLY A 18 -7.13 -0.05 -7.73
N ILE A 19 -6.39 0.80 -7.02
CA ILE A 19 -4.92 0.89 -7.12
C ILE A 19 -4.26 -0.46 -6.80
N GLY A 20 -4.71 -1.18 -5.78
CA GLY A 20 -4.10 -2.47 -5.42
C GLY A 20 -4.21 -3.53 -6.52
N PHE A 21 -5.36 -3.62 -7.21
CA PHE A 21 -5.53 -4.53 -8.35
C PHE A 21 -4.68 -4.12 -9.56
N ALA A 22 -4.60 -2.81 -9.81
CA ALA A 22 -3.74 -2.27 -10.85
C ALA A 22 -2.25 -2.50 -10.56
N SER A 23 -1.80 -2.32 -9.31
CA SER A 23 -0.45 -2.66 -8.86
C SER A 23 -0.17 -4.14 -9.03
N ALA A 24 -1.09 -5.02 -8.61
CA ALA A 24 -0.96 -6.46 -8.81
C ALA A 24 -0.81 -6.82 -10.30
N THR A 25 -1.59 -6.17 -11.16
CA THR A 25 -1.48 -6.34 -12.61
C THR A 25 -0.12 -5.88 -13.13
N SER A 26 0.41 -4.75 -12.65
CA SER A 26 1.71 -4.21 -13.07
C SER A 26 2.86 -5.12 -12.66
N PHE A 27 2.96 -5.50 -11.39
CA PHE A 27 4.01 -6.41 -10.91
C PHE A 27 3.99 -7.75 -11.64
N ALA A 28 2.80 -8.32 -11.87
CA ALA A 28 2.69 -9.61 -12.53
C ALA A 28 3.05 -9.53 -14.03
N ARG A 29 2.73 -8.41 -14.70
CA ARG A 29 3.17 -8.14 -16.08
C ARG A 29 4.68 -8.00 -16.20
N ASP A 30 5.34 -7.47 -15.16
CA ASP A 30 6.80 -7.37 -15.09
C ASP A 30 7.48 -8.70 -14.67
N GLY A 31 6.70 -9.79 -14.56
CA GLY A 31 7.20 -11.15 -14.36
C GLY A 31 7.36 -11.58 -12.90
N HIS A 32 6.87 -10.79 -11.94
CA HIS A 32 6.91 -11.12 -10.52
C HIS A 32 5.75 -12.05 -10.10
N THR A 33 5.95 -12.84 -9.03
CA THR A 33 4.86 -13.58 -8.38
C THR A 33 4.10 -12.63 -7.47
N VAL A 34 2.79 -12.50 -7.68
CA VAL A 34 1.95 -11.60 -6.89
C VAL A 34 0.98 -12.37 -6.01
N LEU A 35 1.01 -12.05 -4.73
CA LEU A 35 0.07 -12.48 -3.72
C LEU A 35 -0.97 -11.37 -3.54
N LEU A 36 -2.15 -11.59 -4.10
CA LEU A 36 -3.27 -10.66 -4.09
C LEU A 36 -4.03 -10.81 -2.77
N GLY A 37 -3.68 -9.98 -1.79
CA GLY A 37 -4.32 -9.94 -0.48
C GLY A 37 -5.66 -9.22 -0.51
N ALA A 38 -6.73 -9.85 -0.03
CA ALA A 38 -8.02 -9.18 0.14
C ALA A 38 -8.86 -9.79 1.27
N ARG A 39 -9.61 -8.93 1.98
CA ARG A 39 -10.46 -9.32 3.11
C ARG A 39 -11.69 -10.14 2.75
N ASN A 40 -12.16 -10.04 1.51
CA ASN A 40 -13.39 -10.72 1.09
C ASN A 40 -13.04 -11.75 0.01
N PRO A 41 -13.07 -13.06 0.33
CA PRO A 41 -12.76 -14.12 -0.63
C PRO A 41 -13.65 -14.10 -1.88
N ARG A 42 -14.91 -13.66 -1.75
CA ARG A 42 -15.83 -13.55 -2.89
C ARG A 42 -15.45 -12.45 -3.89
N LEU A 43 -14.58 -11.52 -3.49
CA LEU A 43 -14.04 -10.48 -4.37
C LEU A 43 -12.58 -10.76 -4.74
N GLY A 44 -11.77 -11.22 -3.79
CA GLY A 44 -10.34 -11.50 -4.00
C GLY A 44 -10.07 -12.70 -4.91
N GLY A 45 -10.81 -13.80 -4.71
CA GLY A 45 -10.65 -15.00 -5.54
C GLY A 45 -10.89 -14.75 -7.03
N PRO A 46 -12.05 -14.17 -7.42
CA PRO A 46 -12.30 -13.80 -8.80
C PRO A 46 -11.30 -12.79 -9.38
N ALA A 47 -10.83 -11.82 -8.58
CA ALA A 47 -9.82 -10.85 -9.02
C ALA A 47 -8.49 -11.53 -9.37
N ALA A 48 -7.99 -12.42 -8.49
CA ALA A 48 -6.77 -13.17 -8.77
C ALA A 48 -6.94 -14.11 -9.98
N ALA A 49 -8.08 -14.81 -10.06
CA ALA A 49 -8.39 -15.69 -11.18
C ALA A 49 -8.43 -14.95 -12.53
N ALA A 50 -8.96 -13.73 -12.57
CA ALA A 50 -8.98 -12.91 -13.77
C ALA A 50 -7.57 -12.55 -14.28
N LEU A 51 -6.60 -12.34 -13.36
CA LEU A 51 -5.20 -12.12 -13.73
C LEU A 51 -4.52 -13.43 -14.14
N ALA A 52 -4.77 -14.53 -13.43
CA ALA A 52 -4.24 -15.85 -13.77
C ALA A 52 -4.68 -16.34 -15.16
N GLN A 53 -5.95 -16.11 -15.53
CA GLN A 53 -6.48 -16.41 -16.88
C GLN A 53 -5.76 -15.64 -18.00
N ARG A 54 -5.10 -14.54 -17.67
CA ARG A 54 -4.27 -13.74 -18.60
C ARG A 54 -2.81 -14.22 -18.63
N GLY A 55 -2.51 -15.37 -18.02
CA GLY A 55 -1.17 -15.94 -17.94
C GLY A 55 -0.25 -15.26 -16.92
N LEU A 56 -0.81 -14.46 -16.00
CA LEU A 56 -0.05 -13.77 -14.97
C LEU A 56 0.09 -14.63 -13.70
N ASP A 57 1.25 -14.61 -13.06
CA ASP A 57 1.51 -15.37 -11.83
C ASP A 57 0.92 -14.65 -10.61
N VAL A 58 -0.38 -14.87 -10.38
CA VAL A 58 -1.14 -14.23 -9.30
C VAL A 58 -1.89 -15.27 -8.48
N THR A 59 -1.67 -15.25 -7.16
CA THR A 59 -2.36 -16.12 -6.19
C THR A 59 -3.16 -15.28 -5.22
N PHE A 60 -4.41 -15.67 -4.96
CA PHE A 60 -5.25 -15.02 -3.95
C PHE A 60 -4.78 -15.41 -2.53
N VAL A 61 -4.72 -14.41 -1.64
CA VAL A 61 -4.49 -14.61 -0.20
C VAL A 61 -5.63 -13.94 0.57
N HIS A 62 -6.33 -14.71 1.41
CA HIS A 62 -7.33 -14.14 2.31
C HIS A 62 -6.62 -13.35 3.41
N LEU A 63 -6.80 -12.04 3.41
CA LEU A 63 -6.09 -11.13 4.30
C LEU A 63 -6.97 -9.93 4.62
N ASP A 64 -7.56 -9.93 5.81
CA ASP A 64 -8.14 -8.74 6.42
C ASP A 64 -7.10 -8.13 7.37
N VAL A 65 -6.69 -6.90 7.08
CA VAL A 65 -5.62 -6.23 7.82
C VAL A 65 -6.03 -5.87 9.25
N THR A 66 -7.31 -5.97 9.59
CA THR A 66 -7.82 -5.76 10.96
C THR A 66 -8.09 -7.07 11.72
N ASP A 67 -7.83 -8.23 11.11
CA ASP A 67 -8.02 -9.54 11.72
C ASP A 67 -6.67 -10.28 11.83
N GLU A 68 -6.13 -10.31 13.05
CA GLU A 68 -4.85 -10.96 13.39
C GLU A 68 -4.78 -12.42 12.94
N SER A 69 -5.91 -13.14 12.96
CA SER A 69 -5.95 -14.55 12.56
C SER A 69 -5.68 -14.72 11.07
N THR A 70 -6.22 -13.83 10.22
CA THR A 70 -5.99 -13.86 8.78
C THR A 70 -4.58 -13.40 8.43
N ILE A 71 -4.02 -12.45 9.17
CA ILE A 71 -2.64 -11.98 9.02
C ILE A 71 -1.66 -13.12 9.31
N ALA A 72 -1.86 -13.83 10.43
CA ALA A 72 -1.02 -14.97 10.80
C ALA A 72 -1.12 -16.11 9.77
N GLN A 73 -2.33 -16.41 9.29
CA GLN A 73 -2.54 -17.40 8.24
C GLN A 73 -1.85 -17.02 6.92
N ALA A 74 -1.92 -15.74 6.53
CA ALA A 74 -1.22 -15.24 5.35
C ALA A 74 0.30 -15.39 5.49
N ALA A 75 0.88 -15.04 6.65
CA ALA A 75 2.31 -15.19 6.88
C ALA A 75 2.74 -16.67 6.83
N ALA A 76 1.98 -17.57 7.47
CA ALA A 76 2.25 -19.00 7.46
C ALA A 76 2.15 -19.61 6.05
N PHE A 77 1.15 -19.18 5.27
CA PHE A 77 1.02 -19.58 3.87
C PHE A 77 2.24 -19.14 3.04
N ILE A 78 2.70 -17.90 3.20
CA ILE A 78 3.86 -17.38 2.46
C ILE A 78 5.15 -18.12 2.85
N ASP A 79 5.31 -18.40 4.14
CA ASP A 79 6.43 -19.19 4.66
C ASP A 79 6.46 -20.58 4.04
N ALA A 80 5.32 -21.28 4.02
CA ALA A 80 5.22 -22.64 3.51
C ALA A 80 5.44 -22.73 1.99
N GLU A 81 4.80 -21.84 1.21
CA GLU A 81 4.79 -21.95 -0.26
C GLU A 81 6.01 -21.29 -0.93
N TYR A 82 6.53 -20.20 -0.35
CA TYR A 82 7.57 -19.39 -0.98
C TYR A 82 8.85 -19.29 -0.13
N GLY A 83 8.79 -19.55 1.18
CA GLY A 83 9.95 -19.49 2.07
C GLY A 83 10.50 -18.07 2.32
N HIS A 84 9.97 -17.03 1.69
CA HIS A 84 10.38 -15.63 1.87
C HIS A 84 9.33 -14.69 1.28
N LEU A 85 9.47 -13.40 1.57
CA LEU A 85 8.75 -12.32 0.91
C LEU A 85 9.75 -11.26 0.47
N ASP A 86 9.71 -10.81 -0.79
CA ASP A 86 10.61 -9.75 -1.26
C ASP A 86 10.01 -8.36 -1.08
N VAL A 87 8.71 -8.24 -1.33
CA VAL A 87 8.01 -6.96 -1.33
C VAL A 87 6.68 -7.09 -0.58
N LEU A 88 6.46 -6.22 0.39
CA LEU A 88 5.15 -5.95 0.98
C LEU A 88 4.67 -4.58 0.49
N VAL A 89 3.51 -4.52 -0.16
CA VAL A 89 2.80 -3.28 -0.46
C VAL A 89 1.55 -3.19 0.42
N ASN A 90 1.63 -2.35 1.44
CA ASN A 90 0.49 -1.99 2.29
C ASN A 90 -0.40 -0.98 1.54
N ASN A 91 -1.33 -1.50 0.74
CA ASN A 91 -2.27 -0.70 -0.07
C ASN A 91 -3.66 -0.61 0.56
N ALA A 92 -4.08 -1.60 1.36
CA ALA A 92 -5.39 -1.57 2.02
C ALA A 92 -5.58 -0.26 2.79
N GLY A 93 -6.65 0.46 2.47
CA GLY A 93 -6.98 1.73 3.10
C GLY A 93 -8.42 2.12 2.86
N ILE A 94 -8.97 2.87 3.80
CA ILE A 94 -10.35 3.35 3.78
C ILE A 94 -10.44 4.82 4.17
N THR A 95 -11.60 5.39 3.87
CA THR A 95 -12.10 6.64 4.43
C THR A 95 -13.56 6.44 4.84
N ARG A 96 -14.07 7.28 5.73
CA ARG A 96 -15.46 7.29 6.22
C ARG A 96 -15.95 8.73 6.32
N ASP A 97 -17.24 8.92 6.11
CA ASP A 97 -17.94 10.18 6.39
C ASP A 97 -17.29 11.44 5.81
N ARG A 98 -16.80 11.36 4.57
CA ARG A 98 -16.07 12.44 3.85
C ARG A 98 -16.79 13.79 3.74
N ARG A 99 -18.11 13.82 3.97
CA ARG A 99 -18.95 15.03 3.83
C ARG A 99 -19.15 15.77 5.15
N ARG A 100 -18.86 15.15 6.29
CA ARG A 100 -19.03 15.78 7.60
C ARG A 100 -17.82 16.65 7.94
N PRO A 101 -18.02 17.80 8.58
CA PRO A 101 -16.91 18.59 9.09
C PRO A 101 -16.21 17.83 10.24
N PRO A 102 -14.92 18.14 10.53
CA PRO A 102 -14.15 17.49 11.58
C PRO A 102 -14.84 17.45 12.96
N SER A 103 -15.57 18.51 13.31
CA SER A 103 -16.29 18.64 14.59
C SER A 103 -17.47 17.67 14.76
N GLU A 104 -17.93 17.04 13.67
CA GLU A 104 -19.10 16.15 13.66
C GLU A 104 -18.76 14.71 13.27
N LEU A 105 -17.48 14.41 13.04
CA LEU A 105 -17.03 13.07 12.70
C LEU A 105 -17.20 12.15 13.92
N PRO A 106 -17.97 11.05 13.81
CA PRO A 106 -18.06 10.08 14.89
C PRO A 106 -16.70 9.47 15.20
N VAL A 107 -16.36 9.38 16.49
CA VAL A 107 -15.09 8.74 16.93
C VAL A 107 -15.01 7.28 16.47
N THR A 108 -16.14 6.59 16.33
CA THR A 108 -16.19 5.23 15.77
C THR A 108 -15.69 5.17 14.33
N ALA A 109 -16.09 6.13 13.48
CA ALA A 109 -15.60 6.24 12.11
C ALA A 109 -14.09 6.54 12.07
N LEU A 110 -13.60 7.38 12.99
CA LEU A 110 -12.17 7.63 13.15
C LEU A 110 -11.40 6.36 13.55
N ARG A 111 -11.93 5.57 14.50
CA ARG A 111 -11.35 4.28 14.90
C ARG A 111 -11.27 3.31 13.74
N GLU A 112 -12.37 3.11 12.98
CA GLU A 112 -12.36 2.23 11.81
C GLU A 112 -11.27 2.60 10.80
N ILE A 113 -11.11 3.90 10.51
CA ILE A 113 -10.08 4.39 9.61
C ILE A 113 -8.69 4.06 10.15
N TYR A 114 -8.43 4.31 11.43
CA TYR A 114 -7.14 4.00 12.06
C TYR A 114 -6.85 2.51 12.14
N ASP A 115 -7.86 1.69 12.45
CA ASP A 115 -7.75 0.23 12.49
C ASP A 115 -7.24 -0.31 11.16
N THR A 116 -7.75 0.21 10.03
CA THR A 116 -7.29 -0.22 8.70
C THR A 116 -5.99 0.46 8.27
N ASN A 117 -5.95 1.80 8.31
CA ASN A 117 -4.91 2.60 7.65
C ASN A 117 -3.60 2.68 8.47
N VAL A 118 -3.66 2.37 9.77
CA VAL A 118 -2.55 2.55 10.71
C VAL A 118 -2.25 1.24 11.43
N PHE A 119 -3.17 0.74 12.24
CA PHE A 119 -2.93 -0.46 13.05
C PHE A 119 -2.78 -1.71 12.17
N GLY A 120 -3.61 -1.85 11.14
CA GLY A 120 -3.49 -2.96 10.19
C GLY A 120 -2.18 -2.97 9.43
N VAL A 121 -1.65 -1.79 9.07
CA VAL A 121 -0.32 -1.69 8.45
C VAL A 121 0.76 -2.21 9.40
N VAL A 122 0.72 -1.81 10.67
CA VAL A 122 1.66 -2.27 11.71
C VAL A 122 1.54 -3.79 11.90
N ALA A 123 0.32 -4.32 12.03
CA ALA A 123 0.07 -5.74 12.25
C ALA A 123 0.58 -6.59 11.08
N VAL A 124 0.24 -6.23 9.84
CA VAL A 124 0.72 -6.94 8.64
C VAL A 124 2.23 -6.82 8.52
N THR A 125 2.80 -5.62 8.67
CA THR A 125 4.26 -5.42 8.55
C THR A 125 5.00 -6.28 9.57
N ASN A 126 4.57 -6.29 10.83
CA ASN A 126 5.18 -7.11 11.87
C ASN A 126 5.15 -8.60 11.56
N ALA A 127 4.03 -9.12 11.06
CA ALA A 127 3.89 -10.53 10.68
C ALA A 127 4.78 -10.90 9.47
N MET A 128 5.06 -9.95 8.58
CA MET A 128 5.85 -10.18 7.37
C MET A 128 7.36 -9.95 7.55
N ILE A 129 7.80 -9.24 8.60
CA ILE A 129 9.24 -8.98 8.86
C ILE A 129 10.10 -10.26 8.84
N PRO A 130 9.72 -11.38 9.49
CA PRO A 130 10.53 -12.61 9.44
C PRO A 130 10.73 -13.14 8.01
N LEU A 131 9.71 -13.02 7.15
CA LEU A 131 9.77 -13.41 5.74
C LEU A 131 10.63 -12.44 4.91
N LEU A 132 10.48 -11.14 5.16
CA LEU A 132 11.25 -10.07 4.51
C LEU A 132 12.74 -10.16 4.81
N ARG A 133 13.13 -10.55 6.04
CA ARG A 133 14.53 -10.76 6.44
C ARG A 133 15.22 -11.88 5.66
N ARG A 134 14.46 -12.80 5.05
CA ARG A 134 15.01 -13.87 4.21
C ARG A 134 15.13 -13.47 2.74
N SER A 135 14.60 -12.31 2.34
CA SER A 135 14.86 -11.74 1.02
C SER A 135 16.27 -11.15 0.94
N ARG A 136 16.87 -11.22 -0.25
CA ARG A 136 18.12 -10.51 -0.56
C ARG A 136 17.96 -8.99 -0.64
N SER A 137 16.73 -8.52 -0.85
CA SER A 137 16.40 -7.11 -1.06
C SER A 137 14.98 -6.82 -0.61
N GLY A 138 14.71 -7.00 0.68
CA GLY A 138 13.38 -6.77 1.26
C GLY A 138 12.92 -5.32 1.08
N PHE A 139 11.66 -5.14 0.72
CA PHE A 139 11.03 -3.83 0.53
C PHE A 139 9.64 -3.78 1.16
N VAL A 140 9.34 -2.70 1.89
CA VAL A 140 8.00 -2.37 2.38
C VAL A 140 7.58 -1.03 1.79
N GLY A 141 6.52 -1.06 0.99
CA GLY A 141 5.86 0.10 0.42
C GLY A 141 4.56 0.39 1.14
N ASN A 142 4.48 1.52 1.83
CA ASN A 142 3.24 1.98 2.46
C ASN A 142 2.54 2.97 1.54
N VAL A 143 1.42 2.57 0.92
CA VAL A 143 0.65 3.48 0.05
C VAL A 143 0.03 4.58 0.90
N SER A 144 0.61 5.77 0.83
CA SER A 144 0.21 6.95 1.57
C SER A 144 -0.52 7.94 0.65
N SER A 145 -0.54 9.23 0.99
CA SER A 145 -1.15 10.28 0.20
C SER A 145 -0.51 11.63 0.54
N GLY A 146 -0.34 12.49 -0.48
CA GLY A 146 0.08 13.88 -0.27
C GLY A 146 -0.83 14.64 0.71
N LEU A 147 -2.11 14.23 0.80
CA LEU A 147 -3.08 14.76 1.77
C LEU A 147 -2.71 14.47 3.25
N GLY A 148 -1.81 13.52 3.49
CA GLY A 148 -1.29 13.19 4.81
C GLY A 148 0.00 13.93 5.18
N THR A 149 0.50 14.83 4.33
CA THR A 149 1.69 15.64 4.66
C THR A 149 1.30 16.78 5.60
N VAL A 150 2.18 17.11 6.55
CA VAL A 150 1.93 18.26 7.44
C VAL A 150 1.92 19.57 6.64
N ALA A 151 2.74 19.66 5.59
CA ALA A 151 2.75 20.80 4.68
C ALA A 151 1.38 21.05 4.02
N PHE A 152 0.74 20.01 3.47
CA PHE A 152 -0.60 20.14 2.90
C PHE A 152 -1.65 20.52 3.96
N LEU A 153 -1.56 19.94 5.16
CA LEU A 153 -2.49 20.24 6.24
C LEU A 153 -2.38 21.67 6.78
N ALA A 154 -1.17 22.25 6.75
CA ALA A 154 -0.92 23.62 7.17
C ALA A 154 -1.36 24.64 6.11
N SER A 155 -1.12 24.32 4.83
CA SER A 155 -1.39 25.20 3.69
C SER A 155 -1.89 24.37 2.49
N PRO A 156 -3.19 24.03 2.45
CA PRO A 156 -3.75 23.23 1.38
C PRO A 156 -3.67 23.93 0.02
N ASP A 157 -3.50 23.13 -1.03
CA ASP A 157 -3.67 23.59 -2.40
C ASP A 157 -5.15 24.00 -2.61
N PRO A 158 -5.44 25.22 -3.13
CA PRO A 158 -6.81 25.63 -3.43
C PRO A 158 -7.62 24.63 -4.27
N ALA A 159 -6.97 23.89 -5.17
CA ALA A 159 -7.62 22.86 -5.99
C ALA A 159 -8.07 21.63 -5.16
N LEU A 160 -7.46 21.41 -4.00
CA LEU A 160 -7.71 20.29 -3.10
C LEU A 160 -8.25 20.73 -1.73
N GLU A 161 -8.62 21.99 -1.57
CA GLU A 161 -9.12 22.59 -0.32
C GLU A 161 -10.24 21.74 0.34
N SER A 162 -11.18 21.26 -0.48
CA SER A 162 -12.29 20.41 -0.02
C SER A 162 -11.85 19.08 0.62
N TYR A 163 -10.62 18.63 0.35
CA TYR A 163 -10.02 17.42 0.93
C TYR A 163 -9.18 17.70 2.18
N ALA A 164 -8.89 18.97 2.50
CA ALA A 164 -8.12 19.34 3.69
C ALA A 164 -8.83 18.98 5.00
N GLN A 165 -10.17 18.91 4.98
CA GLN A 165 -11.00 18.63 6.14
C GLN A 165 -11.29 17.14 6.39
N LEU A 166 -10.67 16.22 5.64
CA LEU A 166 -10.84 14.79 5.82
C LEU A 166 -10.09 14.29 7.06
N LEU A 167 -10.56 14.69 8.25
CA LEU A 167 -9.90 14.49 9.54
C LEU A 167 -9.33 13.08 9.68
N GLY A 168 -10.17 12.04 9.58
CA GLY A 168 -9.72 10.66 9.79
C GLY A 168 -8.74 10.18 8.72
N TYR A 169 -8.97 10.50 7.45
CA TYR A 169 -8.10 10.05 6.37
C TYR A 169 -6.74 10.74 6.42
N ASN A 170 -6.70 12.07 6.46
CA ASN A 170 -5.46 12.83 6.43
C ASN A 170 -4.60 12.54 7.66
N SER A 171 -5.20 12.52 8.86
CA SER A 171 -4.47 12.18 10.08
C SER A 171 -3.96 10.74 10.10
N SER A 172 -4.72 9.77 9.54
CA SER A 172 -4.24 8.39 9.42
C SER A 172 -3.05 8.25 8.45
N LYS A 173 -3.04 9.02 7.35
CA LYS A 173 -1.92 9.01 6.40
C LYS A 173 -0.69 9.76 6.95
N ALA A 174 -0.90 10.83 7.72
CA ALA A 174 0.17 11.48 8.49
C ALA A 174 0.79 10.51 9.53
N ALA A 175 -0.03 9.75 10.26
CA ALA A 175 0.46 8.72 11.17
C ALA A 175 1.23 7.62 10.44
N LEU A 176 0.73 7.17 9.28
CA LEU A 176 1.40 6.18 8.42
C LEU A 176 2.77 6.68 7.92
N ASN A 177 2.88 7.97 7.59
CA ASN A 177 4.14 8.61 7.22
C ASN A 177 5.17 8.52 8.36
N ALA A 178 4.78 8.87 9.59
CA ALA A 178 5.64 8.75 10.76
C ALA A 178 6.05 7.28 11.04
N ILE A 179 5.10 6.34 10.95
CA ILE A 179 5.35 4.91 11.11
C ILE A 179 6.37 4.38 10.08
N THR A 180 6.25 4.84 8.84
CA THR A 180 7.19 4.49 7.75
C THR A 180 8.62 4.87 8.14
N LEU A 181 8.84 6.07 8.66
CA LEU A 181 10.16 6.52 9.11
C LEU A 181 10.71 5.68 10.27
N VAL A 182 9.86 5.28 11.21
CA VAL A 182 10.27 4.44 12.34
C VAL A 182 10.68 3.04 11.87
N TYR A 183 9.89 2.40 11.00
CA TYR A 183 10.26 1.11 10.42
C TYR A 183 11.50 1.18 9.54
N ALA A 184 11.64 2.23 8.72
CA ALA A 184 12.83 2.46 7.90
C ALA A 184 14.09 2.50 8.76
N ARG A 185 14.04 3.18 9.91
CA ARG A 185 15.17 3.21 10.85
C ARG A 185 15.41 1.85 11.50
N HIS A 186 14.34 1.19 11.96
CA HIS A 186 14.45 -0.09 12.67
C HIS A 186 15.01 -1.21 11.79
N LEU A 187 14.55 -1.31 10.55
CA LEU A 187 14.86 -2.42 9.63
C LEU A 187 16.07 -2.16 8.73
N ARG A 188 16.73 -1.00 8.89
CA ARG A 188 17.93 -0.65 8.11
C ARG A 188 19.06 -1.68 8.26
N ALA A 189 19.27 -2.17 9.49
CA ALA A 189 20.31 -3.17 9.76
C ALA A 189 20.02 -4.53 9.10
N ASP A 190 18.74 -4.82 8.85
CA ASP A 190 18.30 -6.03 8.16
C ASP A 190 18.39 -5.89 6.63
N GLY A 191 18.83 -4.74 6.11
CA GLY A 191 18.89 -4.46 4.67
C GLY A 191 17.52 -4.26 4.02
N ILE A 192 16.46 -4.06 4.81
CA ILE A 192 15.09 -3.87 4.31
C ILE A 192 14.83 -2.37 4.10
N THR A 193 14.33 -2.04 2.92
CA THR A 193 13.89 -0.67 2.58
C THR A 193 12.42 -0.48 2.98
N VAL A 194 12.09 0.65 3.59
CA VAL A 194 10.71 1.02 3.96
C VAL A 194 10.43 2.44 3.51
N ASN A 195 9.47 2.61 2.59
CA ASN A 195 9.13 3.91 1.99
C ASN A 195 7.61 4.14 1.95
N ALA A 196 7.22 5.41 1.97
CA ALA A 196 5.86 5.84 1.71
C ALA A 196 5.72 6.08 0.20
N LEU A 197 4.59 5.66 -0.37
CA LEU A 197 4.34 5.65 -1.80
C LEU A 197 3.09 6.47 -2.12
N SER A 198 3.19 7.45 -3.01
CA SER A 198 2.03 8.18 -3.52
C SER A 198 1.60 7.61 -4.88
N PRO A 199 0.35 7.13 -5.01
CA PRO A 199 -0.19 6.67 -6.29
C PRO A 199 -0.64 7.83 -7.21
N GLY A 200 -0.72 9.06 -6.67
CA GLY A 200 -1.40 10.19 -7.32
C GLY A 200 -2.89 10.22 -7.00
N PHE A 201 -3.63 11.10 -7.68
CA PHE A 201 -5.05 11.32 -7.40
C PHE A 201 -5.93 10.47 -8.33
N CYS A 202 -5.97 9.16 -8.04
CA CYS A 202 -6.68 8.18 -8.87
C CYS A 202 -8.19 8.16 -8.64
N ALA A 203 -8.97 8.10 -9.72
CA ALA A 203 -10.42 7.92 -9.70
C ALA A 203 -10.80 6.49 -9.27
N THR A 204 -11.17 6.31 -8.00
CA THR A 204 -11.52 4.99 -7.43
C THR A 204 -12.74 5.08 -6.53
N ASP A 205 -13.29 3.93 -6.13
CA ASP A 205 -14.39 3.86 -5.17
C ASP A 205 -14.10 4.63 -3.86
N LEU A 206 -12.83 4.69 -3.43
CA LEU A 206 -12.40 5.37 -2.21
C LEU A 206 -12.80 6.85 -2.21
N ASN A 207 -12.60 7.52 -3.35
CA ASN A 207 -12.91 8.93 -3.52
C ASN A 207 -14.19 9.18 -4.34
N GLY A 208 -14.93 8.15 -4.72
CA GLY A 208 -16.12 8.29 -5.55
C GLY A 208 -15.79 8.75 -6.97
N HIS A 209 -14.64 8.31 -7.49
CA HIS A 209 -14.15 8.61 -8.84
C HIS A 209 -13.92 10.09 -9.13
N THR A 210 -13.47 10.86 -8.13
CA THR A 210 -13.20 12.31 -8.28
C THR A 210 -11.75 12.63 -8.68
N GLY A 211 -10.89 11.62 -8.79
CA GLY A 211 -9.50 11.77 -9.21
C GLY A 211 -9.36 12.03 -10.72
N HIS A 212 -8.22 12.58 -11.13
CA HIS A 212 -7.88 12.79 -12.54
C HIS A 212 -7.04 11.65 -13.13
N ASP A 213 -6.34 10.88 -12.30
CA ASP A 213 -5.58 9.71 -12.73
C ASP A 213 -6.47 8.46 -12.77
N THR A 214 -6.11 7.48 -13.59
CA THR A 214 -6.70 6.14 -13.55
C THR A 214 -6.11 5.28 -12.43
N ALA A 215 -6.80 4.19 -12.07
CA ALA A 215 -6.24 3.21 -11.14
C ALA A 215 -5.03 2.50 -11.74
N GLU A 216 -5.05 2.26 -13.06
CA GLU A 216 -3.97 1.67 -13.84
C GLU A 216 -2.68 2.50 -13.76
N GLU A 217 -2.78 3.82 -13.96
CA GLU A 217 -1.65 4.74 -13.82
C GLU A 217 -1.09 4.73 -12.40
N GLY A 218 -1.97 4.84 -11.38
CA GLY A 218 -1.54 4.75 -9.98
C GLY A 218 -0.87 3.42 -9.65
N GLY A 219 -1.43 2.31 -10.14
CA GLY A 219 -0.88 0.98 -9.94
C GLY A 219 0.51 0.80 -10.56
N ALA A 220 0.70 1.33 -11.77
CA ALA A 220 1.99 1.35 -12.46
C ALA A 220 3.02 2.23 -11.72
N ARG A 221 2.61 3.39 -11.20
CA ARG A 221 3.48 4.26 -10.39
C ARG A 221 3.94 3.54 -9.11
N ILE A 222 3.05 2.85 -8.40
CA ILE A 222 3.43 2.06 -7.21
C ILE A 222 4.45 0.99 -7.57
N ALA A 223 4.25 0.25 -8.66
CA ALA A 223 5.23 -0.76 -9.10
C ALA A 223 6.58 -0.12 -9.45
N ALA A 224 6.59 0.98 -10.21
CA ALA A 224 7.80 1.70 -10.55
C ALA A 224 8.55 2.26 -9.33
N GLN A 225 7.82 2.81 -8.35
CA GLN A 225 8.37 3.31 -7.09
C GLN A 225 8.98 2.19 -6.24
N VAL A 226 8.51 0.95 -6.35
CA VAL A 226 9.08 -0.21 -5.63
C VAL A 226 10.27 -0.82 -6.37
N LEU A 227 10.19 -0.91 -7.70
CA LEU A 227 11.18 -1.62 -8.52
C LEU A 227 12.40 -0.76 -8.86
N THR A 228 12.25 0.57 -8.83
CA THR A 228 13.36 1.50 -9.04
C THR A 228 14.21 1.63 -7.79
N ARG A 229 15.54 1.62 -7.96
CA ARG A 229 16.47 1.96 -6.88
C ARG A 229 16.48 3.48 -6.72
N HIS A 230 16.07 3.96 -5.55
CA HIS A 230 16.09 5.39 -5.24
C HIS A 230 17.40 5.78 -4.59
N GLU A 231 18.01 6.88 -5.04
CA GLU A 231 19.27 7.40 -4.49
C GLU A 231 19.14 7.74 -3.00
N ASP A 232 17.99 8.30 -2.61
CA ASP A 232 17.67 8.66 -1.22
C ASP A 232 17.47 7.43 -0.31
N GLY A 233 17.33 6.24 -0.89
CA GLY A 233 17.27 4.96 -0.18
C GLY A 233 15.95 4.70 0.55
N SER A 234 16.04 4.50 1.87
CA SER A 234 14.94 4.10 2.75
C SER A 234 14.50 5.25 3.66
N GLY A 235 13.21 5.32 3.96
CA GLY A 235 12.64 6.37 4.78
C GLY A 235 12.36 7.64 3.97
N VAL A 236 11.88 7.47 2.74
CA VAL A 236 11.41 8.57 1.87
C VAL A 236 9.93 8.45 1.54
N PHE A 237 9.32 9.58 1.18
CA PHE A 237 7.96 9.63 0.63
C PHE A 237 8.03 9.91 -0.86
N LEU A 238 7.87 8.88 -1.69
CA LEU A 238 7.93 8.97 -3.14
C LEU A 238 6.63 9.58 -3.69
N SER A 239 6.78 10.65 -4.47
CA SER A 239 5.67 11.31 -5.14
C SER A 239 5.34 10.64 -6.48
N GLU A 240 4.12 10.85 -6.95
CA GLU A 240 3.63 10.43 -8.25
C GLU A 240 4.36 11.10 -9.43
N ASN A 241 5.05 12.22 -9.18
CA ASN A 241 5.76 13.02 -10.18
C ASN A 241 7.24 12.66 -10.31
N GLY A 242 7.70 11.59 -9.64
CA GLY A 242 9.09 11.11 -9.72
C GLY A 242 10.08 11.82 -8.77
N GLY A 243 9.61 12.72 -7.90
CA GLY A 243 10.38 13.29 -6.79
C GLY A 243 9.92 12.75 -5.43
N THR A 244 10.24 13.48 -4.35
CA THR A 244 9.77 13.18 -3.00
C THR A 244 8.84 14.26 -2.44
N TYR A 245 7.87 13.85 -1.63
CA TYR A 245 7.11 14.77 -0.79
C TYR A 245 7.94 15.17 0.44
N PRO A 246 7.80 16.42 0.94
CA PRO A 246 8.15 16.71 2.32
C PRO A 246 7.24 15.92 3.28
N TRP A 247 7.75 15.59 4.46
CA TRP A 247 6.98 14.91 5.49
C TRP A 247 5.90 15.83 6.11
#